data_AF-A0A3D4MGW8-F1
#
_entry.id   AF-A0A3D4MGW8-F1
#
_cell.length_a   1.000
_cell.length_b   1.000
_cell.length_c   1.000
_cell.angle_alpha   90.00
_cell.angle_beta   90.00
_cell.angle_gamma   90.00
#
_symmetry.space_group_name_H-M   'P 1'
#
loop_
_entity.id
_entity.type
_entity.pdbx_description
1 polymer ?
#
loop_
_entity_poly.entity_id
_entity_poly.type
_entity_poly.pdbx_seq_one_letter_code
_entity_poly.pdbx_strand_id
1 'polypeptide(L)' 'MPSANRFSAADHAHMARALQLAARGHFTTSPNPRVGCVIVRDGRVVGEGWHARAGTPHAEIH' A
#
# COMPACT_ATOMS: atom_id res chain seq x y z
N MET A 1 -21.73 16.28 16.74
CA MET A 1 -20.48 15.76 16.14
C MET A 1 -20.80 14.40 15.55
N PRO A 2 -20.87 14.19 14.23
CA PRO A 2 -20.97 12.83 13.73
C PRO A 2 -19.59 12.17 13.83
N SER A 3 -19.38 11.41 14.90
CA SER A 3 -18.37 10.36 14.99
C SER A 3 -18.98 9.10 14.39
N ALA A 4 -18.51 8.70 13.22
CA ALA A 4 -18.72 7.37 12.67
C ALA A 4 -17.49 7.00 11.83
N ASN A 5 -16.97 5.80 12.07
CA ASN A 5 -15.81 5.23 11.39
C ASN A 5 -15.93 5.41 9.85
N ARG A 6 -15.01 6.19 9.26
CA ARG A 6 -15.03 6.59 7.84
C ARG A 6 -14.64 5.48 6.86
N PHE A 7 -14.24 4.32 7.37
CA PHE A 7 -13.67 3.24 6.59
C PHE A 7 -14.38 1.92 6.89
N SER A 8 -14.65 1.16 5.84
CA SER A 8 -15.23 -0.18 5.92
C SER A 8 -14.22 -1.22 6.41
N ALA A 9 -14.71 -2.41 6.77
CA ALA A 9 -13.83 -3.54 7.08
C ALA A 9 -12.94 -3.92 5.88
N ALA A 10 -13.45 -3.74 4.65
CA ALA A 10 -12.68 -3.96 3.43
C ALA A 10 -11.53 -2.97 3.30
N ASP A 11 -11.76 -1.68 3.59
CA ASP A 11 -10.70 -0.65 3.57
C ASP A 11 -9.57 -0.99 4.53
N HIS A 12 -9.90 -1.45 5.74
CA HIS A 12 -8.91 -1.88 6.71
C HIS A 12 -8.12 -3.12 6.23
N ALA A 13 -8.78 -4.09 5.59
CA ALA A 13 -8.13 -5.27 5.03
C ALA A 13 -7.18 -4.90 3.88
N HIS A 14 -7.59 -4.01 2.98
CA HIS A 14 -6.75 -3.52 1.88
C HIS A 14 -5.57 -2.68 2.39
N MET A 15 -5.78 -1.85 3.41
CA MET A 15 -4.70 -1.11 4.05
C MET A 15 -3.69 -2.04 4.74
N ALA A 16 -4.16 -3.08 5.43
CA ALA A 16 -3.28 -4.10 6.00
C ALA A 16 -2.42 -4.78 4.92
N ARG A 17 -3.01 -5.06 3.75
CA ARG A 17 -2.28 -5.57 2.59
C ARG A 17 -1.23 -4.58 2.07
N ALA A 18 -1.56 -3.30 1.94
CA ALA A 18 -0.61 -2.27 1.53
C ALA A 18 0.59 -2.15 2.49
N LEU A 19 0.35 -2.25 3.80
CA LEU A 19 1.42 -2.27 4.80
C LEU A 19 2.32 -3.51 4.68
N GLN A 20 1.75 -4.69 4.40
CA GLN A 20 2.52 -5.91 4.12
C GLN A 20 3.40 -5.77 2.88
N LEU A 21 2.90 -5.10 1.84
CA LEU A 21 3.69 -4.80 0.63
C LEU A 21 4.83 -3.83 0.96
N ALA A 22 4.55 -2.75 1.70
CA ALA A 22 5.56 -1.78 2.13
C ALA A 22 6.69 -2.44 2.96
N ALA A 23 6.36 -3.42 3.80
CA ALA A 23 7.34 -4.13 4.62
C ALA A 23 8.42 -4.84 3.78
N ARG A 24 8.16 -5.18 2.52
CA ARG A 24 9.13 -5.81 1.61
C ARG A 24 10.31 -4.91 1.26
N GLY A 25 10.16 -3.58 1.37
CA GLY A 25 11.23 -2.61 1.13
C GLY A 25 12.18 -2.40 2.30
N HIS A 26 12.04 -3.15 3.41
CA HIS A 26 12.69 -2.85 4.69
C HIS A 26 14.21 -2.68 4.65
N PHE A 27 14.90 -3.44 3.81
CA PHE A 27 16.36 -3.44 3.77
C PHE A 27 16.94 -2.74 2.52
N THR A 28 16.09 -2.20 1.65
CA THR A 28 16.50 -1.83 0.28
C THR A 28 16.06 -0.42 -0.12
N THR A 29 15.11 0.19 0.59
CA THR A 29 14.57 1.50 0.18
C THR A 29 15.32 2.69 0.75
N SER A 30 16.11 2.55 1.82
CA SER A 30 16.85 3.67 2.41
C SER A 30 17.70 4.39 1.35
N PRO A 31 17.65 5.75 1.28
CA PRO A 31 17.02 6.69 2.21
C PRO A 31 15.51 6.92 2.02
N ASN A 32 14.90 6.39 0.97
CA ASN A 32 13.49 6.55 0.67
C ASN A 32 12.60 5.77 1.65
N PRO A 33 11.37 6.26 1.91
CA PRO A 33 10.41 5.56 2.74
C PRO A 33 9.97 4.25 2.10
N ARG A 34 9.45 3.36 2.93
CA ARG A 34 8.76 2.15 2.49
C ARG A 34 7.34 2.50 2.09
N VAL A 35 6.97 2.16 0.87
CA VAL A 35 5.64 2.44 0.33
C VAL A 35 5.09 1.16 -0.28
N GLY A 36 3.81 0.87 -0.01
CA GLY A 36 3.04 -0.19 -0.64
C GLY A 36 1.71 0.37 -1.13
N CYS A 37 1.24 -0.11 -2.27
CA CYS A 37 0.03 0.36 -2.95
C CYS A 37 -0.85 -0.83 -3.33
N VAL A 38 -2.16 -0.67 -3.21
CA VAL A 38 -3.18 -1.64 -3.64
C VAL A 38 -4.26 -0.85 -4.37
N ILE A 39 -4.59 -1.26 -5.59
CA ILE A 39 -5.67 -0.69 -6.40
C ILE A 39 -6.82 -1.70 -6.42
N VAL A 40 -8.00 -1.26 -6.00
CA VAL A 40 -9.21 -2.09 -5.92
C VAL A 40 -10.26 -1.53 -6.87
N ARG A 41 -10.89 -2.41 -7.64
CA ARG A 41 -12.03 -2.10 -8.52
C ARG A 41 -13.09 -3.16 -8.34
N ASP A 42 -14.32 -2.75 -8.07
CA ASP A 42 -15.48 -3.64 -7.90
C ASP A 42 -15.23 -4.74 -6.84
N GLY A 43 -14.58 -4.37 -5.73
CA GLY A 43 -14.24 -5.28 -4.63
C GLY A 43 -13.08 -6.24 -4.92
N ARG A 44 -12.43 -6.14 -6.07
CA ARG A 44 -11.30 -6.99 -6.48
C ARG A 44 -10.02 -6.19 -6.58
N VAL A 45 -8.92 -6.76 -6.08
CA VAL A 45 -7.59 -6.18 -6.27
C VAL A 45 -7.19 -6.33 -7.75
N VAL A 46 -6.90 -5.21 -8.40
CA VAL A 46 -6.49 -5.14 -9.82
C VAL A 46 -5.05 -4.67 -10.01
N GLY A 47 -4.40 -4.21 -8.94
CA GLY A 47 -2.98 -3.84 -8.94
C GLY A 47 -2.41 -3.84 -7.52
N GLU A 48 -1.15 -4.24 -7.40
CA GLU A 48 -0.39 -4.22 -6.15
C GLU A 48 1.06 -3.88 -6.44
N GLY A 49 1.63 -2.96 -5.66
CA GLY A 49 3.01 -2.53 -5.85
C GLY A 49 3.68 -2.16 -4.53
N TRP A 50 5.02 -2.21 -4.51
CA TRP A 50 5.82 -1.66 -3.42
C TRP A 50 7.10 -1.03 -3.96
N HIS A 51 7.61 -0.04 -3.24
CA HIS A 51 8.90 0.54 -3.58
C HIS A 51 10.00 -0.45 -3.21
N ALA A 52 10.63 -1.06 -4.20
CA ALA A 52 11.59 -2.14 -3.98
C ALA A 52 12.99 -1.64 -3.60
N ARG A 53 13.45 -0.52 -4.16
CA ARG A 53 14.80 0.03 -3.89
C ARG A 53 14.87 1.53 -4.20
N ALA A 54 15.69 2.27 -3.45
CA ALA A 54 15.99 3.67 -3.78
C ALA A 54 16.43 3.82 -5.26
N GLY A 55 15.85 4.80 -5.96
CA GLY A 55 16.14 5.07 -7.38
C GLY A 55 15.36 4.20 -8.38
N THR A 56 14.52 3.27 -7.92
CA THR A 56 13.59 2.50 -8.78
C THR A 56 12.19 3.15 -8.81
N PRO A 57 11.29 2.76 -9.73
CA PRO A 57 9.94 3.32 -9.76
C PRO A 57 9.19 3.19 -8.43
N HIS A 58 8.29 4.13 -8.17
CA HIS A 58 7.49 4.16 -6.95
C HIS A 58 6.44 3.04 -6.91
N ALA A 59 5.90 2.77 -5.72
CA ALA A 59 4.94 1.69 -5.48
C ALA A 59 3.67 1.80 -6.35
N GLU A 60 3.24 3.00 -6.70
CA GLU A 60 2.06 3.27 -7.54
C GLU A 60 2.26 2.98 -9.04
N ILE A 61 3.51 2.74 -9.48
CA ILE A 61 3.85 2.53 -10.90
C ILE A 61 3.98 1.03 -11.24
N HIS A 62 4.23 0.18 -10.24
CA HIS A 62 4.33 -1.29 -10.40
C HIS A 62 2.97 -1.97 -10.25
#